data_AF-A0A0L6V4D6-F1
#
_entry.id   AF-A0A0L6V4D6-F1
#
_cell.length_a   1.000
_cell.length_b   1.000
_cell.length_c   1.000
_cell.angle_alpha   90.00
_cell.angle_beta   90.00
_cell.angle_gamma   90.00
#
_symmetry.space_group_name_H-M   'P 1'
#
loop_
_entity.id
_entity.type
_entity.pdbx_description
1 polymer ?
#
loop_
_entity_poly.entity_id
_entity_poly.type
_entity_poly.pdbx_seq_one_letter_code
_entity_poly.pdbx_strand_id
1 'polypeptide(L)'
;MAEELISVIRESAGLKADGNHVSFDVRSGEVEQAVEETPGLHTETVLCPLGYIQMCIGDRQFWAMIDSGSMVNLLATDLVRGRDLVLWQANIGLHGISGHECKVNGVVKVAKCKRRISFLLVQVLEVILGRPFLFAFWAGLQYDLAQREEILSVVDS
;
A
#
# COMPACT_ATOMS: atom_id res chain seq x y z
N MET A 1 10.59 -6.54 -14.43
CA MET A 1 9.88 -6.80 -13.16
C MET A 1 9.38 -5.50 -12.52
N ALA A 2 10.23 -4.51 -12.24
CA ALA A 2 9.80 -3.13 -11.91
C ALA A 2 8.97 -2.50 -13.03
N GLU A 3 9.40 -2.68 -14.27
CA GLU A 3 8.77 -2.09 -15.46
C GLU A 3 7.34 -2.59 -15.71
N GLU A 4 7.03 -3.83 -15.33
CA GLU A 4 5.67 -4.40 -15.45
C GLU A 4 4.73 -3.85 -14.38
N LEU A 5 5.21 -3.66 -13.15
CA LEU A 5 4.44 -3.03 -12.08
C LEU A 5 4.17 -1.55 -12.38
N ILE A 6 5.18 -0.83 -12.88
CA ILE A 6 5.06 0.55 -13.37
C ILE A 6 4.11 0.64 -14.57
N SER A 7 4.14 -0.35 -15.48
CA SER A 7 3.20 -0.41 -16.62
C SER A 7 1.75 -0.58 -16.15
N VAL A 8 1.51 -1.48 -15.20
CA VAL A 8 0.17 -1.70 -14.63
C VAL A 8 -0.33 -0.45 -13.90
N ILE A 9 0.54 0.25 -13.17
CA ILE A 9 0.18 1.50 -12.47
C ILE A 9 -0.15 2.63 -13.47
N ARG A 10 0.64 2.79 -14.55
CA ARG A 10 0.40 3.82 -15.59
C ARG A 10 -0.86 3.56 -16.41
N GLU A 11 -1.15 2.31 -16.74
CA GLU A 11 -2.38 1.91 -17.44
C GLU A 11 -3.63 2.17 -16.60
N SER A 12 -3.52 1.99 -15.27
CA SER A 12 -4.59 2.20 -14.30
C SER A 12 -4.86 3.67 -13.98
N ALA A 13 -3.87 4.55 -14.20
CA ALA A 13 -3.97 5.98 -13.99
C ALA A 13 -4.72 6.73 -15.12
N GLY A 14 -5.21 6.04 -16.15
CA GLY A 14 -6.09 6.63 -17.16
C GLY A 14 -5.50 7.82 -17.90
N LEU A 15 -4.18 7.86 -18.14
CA LEU A 15 -3.52 8.90 -18.92
C LEU A 15 -3.81 8.72 -20.43
N LYS A 16 -5.06 8.91 -20.84
CA LYS A 16 -5.41 9.34 -22.20
C LYS A 16 -6.58 10.31 -22.19
N ALA A 17 -6.40 11.37 -22.97
CA ALA A 17 -7.35 12.41 -23.37
C ALA A 17 -7.47 13.64 -22.46
N ASP A 18 -6.84 14.72 -22.93
CA ASP A 18 -7.48 16.00 -23.27
C ASP A 18 -8.78 16.31 -22.52
N GLY A 19 -8.63 16.86 -21.32
CA GLY A 19 -9.71 17.45 -20.54
C GLY A 19 -9.13 18.59 -19.73
N ASN A 20 -9.68 19.80 -19.91
CA ASN A 20 -9.24 21.03 -19.24
C ASN A 20 -9.17 20.82 -17.72
N HIS A 21 -7.97 20.54 -17.22
CA HIS A 21 -7.70 20.38 -15.82
C HIS A 21 -7.50 21.77 -15.22
N VAL A 22 -8.40 22.19 -14.35
CA VAL A 22 -8.18 23.38 -13.52
C VAL A 22 -7.11 22.99 -12.49
N SER A 23 -5.87 23.39 -12.75
CA SER A 23 -4.76 23.28 -11.80
C SER A 23 -4.77 24.48 -10.86
N PHE A 24 -4.69 24.22 -9.55
CA PHE A 24 -4.36 25.26 -8.59
C PHE A 24 -2.85 25.49 -8.63
N ASP A 25 -2.47 26.75 -8.84
CA ASP A 25 -1.08 27.17 -9.02
C ASP A 25 -0.39 27.29 -7.65
N VAL A 26 0.34 26.25 -7.24
CA VAL A 26 1.18 26.29 -6.03
C VAL A 26 2.55 26.83 -6.43
N ARG A 27 2.76 28.11 -6.17
CA ARG A 27 4.00 28.83 -6.49
C ARG A 27 5.25 28.10 -5.99
N SER A 28 6.08 27.68 -6.94
CA SER A 28 7.41 27.10 -6.75
C SER A 28 8.36 28.10 -6.10
N GLY A 29 9.04 27.68 -5.03
CA GLY A 29 10.28 28.30 -4.56
C GLY A 29 11.43 27.39 -4.96
N GLU A 30 12.36 27.91 -5.76
CA GLU A 30 13.58 27.22 -6.21
C GLU A 30 14.55 26.99 -5.03
N VAL A 31 15.30 25.88 -5.05
CA VAL A 31 16.78 25.83 -5.08
C VAL A 31 17.32 24.42 -4.70
N GLU A 32 18.17 23.93 -5.61
CA GLU A 32 19.29 22.95 -5.64
C GLU A 32 19.37 21.66 -4.77
N GLN A 33 19.76 20.59 -5.49
CA GLN A 33 20.03 19.22 -5.07
C GLN A 33 21.42 19.03 -4.42
N ALA A 34 21.54 18.00 -3.58
CA ALA A 34 22.72 17.14 -3.55
C ALA A 34 22.29 15.69 -3.28
N VAL A 35 22.44 14.82 -4.29
CA VAL A 35 22.23 13.37 -4.20
C VAL A 35 23.57 12.71 -3.94
N GLU A 36 23.65 11.86 -2.91
CA GLU A 36 24.76 10.91 -2.73
C GLU A 36 24.21 9.49 -2.95
N GLU A 37 24.55 8.87 -4.08
CA GLU A 37 24.15 7.50 -4.42
C GLU A 37 25.12 6.50 -3.78
N THR A 38 24.58 5.57 -2.98
CA THR A 38 25.32 4.39 -2.49
C THR A 38 25.00 3.17 -3.37
N PRO A 39 26.00 2.43 -3.88
CA PRO A 39 25.78 1.30 -4.78
C PRO A 39 25.48 0.00 -4.01
N GLY A 40 24.39 -0.72 -4.33
CA GLY A 40 24.30 -2.16 -4.00
C GLY A 40 22.94 -2.80 -3.66
N LEU A 41 21.81 -2.10 -3.69
CA LEU A 41 20.47 -2.70 -3.48
C LEU A 41 19.47 -2.04 -4.43
N HIS A 42 18.71 -2.83 -5.19
CA HIS A 42 17.60 -2.30 -5.98
C HIS A 42 16.46 -1.92 -5.03
N THR A 43 16.46 -0.67 -4.59
CA THR A 43 15.38 -0.07 -3.82
C THR A 43 14.37 0.51 -4.80
N GLU A 44 13.17 -0.04 -4.83
CA GLU A 44 12.04 0.54 -5.57
C GLU A 44 11.31 1.51 -4.64
N THR A 45 11.00 2.71 -5.15
CA THR A 45 10.29 3.74 -4.38
C THR A 45 8.97 4.06 -5.05
N VAL A 46 7.90 4.14 -4.27
CA VAL A 46 6.55 4.49 -4.71
C VAL A 46 6.07 5.70 -3.92
N LEU A 47 5.51 6.71 -4.60
CA LEU A 47 4.86 7.84 -3.93
C LEU A 47 3.60 7.34 -3.21
N CYS A 48 3.48 7.68 -1.93
CA CYS A 48 2.33 7.30 -1.11
C CYS A 48 1.74 8.55 -0.45
N PRO A 49 1.09 9.44 -1.24
CA PRO A 49 0.46 10.62 -0.68
C PRO A 49 -0.56 10.22 0.39
N LEU A 50 -0.49 10.89 1.55
CA LEU A 50 -1.32 10.59 2.72
C LEU A 50 -1.16 9.16 3.26
N GLY A 51 -0.04 8.50 2.96
CA GLY A 51 0.25 7.13 3.38
C GLY A 51 -0.52 6.05 2.63
N TYR A 52 -1.13 6.33 1.47
CA TYR A 52 -1.85 5.31 0.70
C TYR A 52 -1.08 4.82 -0.52
N ILE A 53 -1.21 3.51 -0.80
CA ILE A 53 -0.76 2.91 -2.05
C ILE A 53 -1.92 2.19 -2.74
N GLN A 54 -1.86 2.13 -4.07
CA GLN A 54 -2.76 1.29 -4.84
C GLN A 54 -2.23 -0.15 -4.84
N MET A 55 -3.08 -1.11 -4.49
CA MET A 55 -2.76 -2.53 -4.55
C MET A 55 -3.82 -3.32 -5.30
N CYS A 56 -3.43 -4.52 -5.74
CA CYS A 56 -4.30 -5.44 -6.46
C CYS A 56 -4.40 -6.79 -5.73
N ILE A 57 -5.61 -7.35 -5.66
CA ILE A 57 -5.81 -8.77 -5.37
C ILE A 57 -6.62 -9.35 -6.53
N GLY A 58 -6.01 -10.27 -7.26
CA GLY A 58 -6.59 -10.75 -8.52
C GLY A 58 -6.69 -9.62 -9.53
N ASP A 59 -7.88 -9.42 -10.09
CA ASP A 59 -8.23 -8.37 -11.06
C ASP A 59 -8.80 -7.09 -10.41
N ARG A 60 -8.85 -7.03 -9.08
CA ARG A 60 -9.45 -5.90 -8.34
C ARG A 60 -8.38 -4.99 -7.75
N GLN A 61 -8.56 -3.69 -7.99
CA GLN A 61 -7.75 -2.61 -7.44
C GLN A 61 -8.42 -1.96 -6.25
N PHE A 62 -7.62 -1.58 -5.26
CA PHE A 62 -8.08 -0.84 -4.09
C PHE A 62 -6.93 -0.04 -3.48
N TRP A 63 -7.29 1.01 -2.76
CA TRP A 63 -6.36 1.81 -1.99
C TRP A 63 -6.15 1.17 -0.62
N ALA A 64 -4.90 1.08 -0.20
CA ALA A 64 -4.51 0.57 1.11
C ALA A 64 -3.69 1.61 1.85
N MET A 65 -4.07 1.87 3.10
CA MET A 65 -3.29 2.71 4.01
C MET A 65 -2.08 1.92 4.50
N ILE A 66 -0.90 2.54 4.44
CA ILE A 66 0.30 2.09 5.12
C ILE A 66 0.23 2.56 6.58
N ASP A 67 0.20 1.63 7.52
CA ASP A 67 0.14 1.95 8.95
C ASP A 67 1.21 1.16 9.73
N SER A 68 2.32 1.82 10.04
CA SER A 68 3.39 1.24 10.86
C SER A 68 2.97 1.03 12.34
N GLY A 69 1.93 1.72 12.79
CA GLY A 69 1.31 1.54 14.11
C GLY A 69 0.49 0.26 14.21
N SER A 70 -0.10 -0.19 13.09
CA SER A 70 -0.90 -1.42 13.06
C SER A 70 -0.04 -2.68 13.19
N MET A 71 -0.44 -3.56 14.11
CA MET A 71 0.22 -4.85 14.33
C MET A 71 -0.16 -5.92 13.29
N VAL A 72 -1.20 -5.66 12.50
CA VAL A 72 -1.84 -6.61 11.60
C VAL A 72 -2.15 -5.95 10.26
N ASN A 73 -2.26 -6.75 9.19
CA ASN A 73 -2.88 -6.25 7.96
C ASN A 73 -4.40 -6.46 8.06
N LEU A 74 -5.17 -5.51 7.57
CA LEU A 74 -6.64 -5.59 7.52
C LEU A 74 -7.12 -5.59 6.08
N LEU A 75 -8.09 -6.46 5.80
CA LEU A 75 -8.81 -6.49 4.53
C LEU A 75 -10.31 -6.37 4.81
N ALA A 76 -10.98 -5.50 4.08
CA ALA A 76 -12.41 -5.31 4.22
C ALA A 76 -13.19 -6.52 3.66
N THR A 77 -14.27 -6.91 4.36
CA THR A 77 -15.04 -8.13 4.05
C THR A 77 -15.70 -8.10 2.68
N ASP A 78 -16.12 -6.92 2.24
CA ASP A 78 -16.70 -6.67 0.92
C ASP A 78 -15.71 -6.89 -0.23
N LEU A 79 -14.42 -6.76 0.02
CA LEU A 79 -13.34 -7.00 -0.96
C LEU A 79 -13.04 -8.48 -1.16
N VAL A 80 -13.48 -9.36 -0.25
CA VAL A 80 -13.26 -10.81 -0.35
C VAL A 80 -14.34 -11.44 -1.22
N ARG A 81 -14.17 -11.29 -2.52
CA ARG A 81 -14.91 -12.03 -3.55
C ARG A 81 -13.94 -12.43 -4.66
N GLY A 82 -13.36 -13.62 -4.56
CA GLY A 82 -12.41 -14.08 -5.58
C GLY A 82 -11.76 -15.41 -5.25
N ARG A 83 -11.23 -16.08 -6.28
CA ARG A 83 -10.55 -17.39 -6.18
C ARG A 83 -9.11 -17.27 -5.65
N ASP A 84 -8.56 -16.06 -5.57
CA ASP A 84 -7.18 -15.82 -5.15
C ASP A 84 -7.01 -15.64 -3.64
N LEU A 85 -8.09 -15.84 -2.87
CA LEU A 85 -8.12 -15.70 -1.42
C LEU A 85 -8.52 -17.01 -0.76
N VAL A 86 -7.72 -17.46 0.20
CA VAL A 86 -8.05 -18.61 1.05
C VAL A 86 -8.46 -18.10 2.42
N LEU A 87 -9.75 -18.23 2.73
CA LEU A 87 -10.33 -17.83 4.02
C LEU A 87 -10.20 -18.97 5.03
N TRP A 88 -9.67 -18.63 6.20
CA TRP A 88 -9.60 -19.47 7.39
C TRP A 88 -10.43 -18.82 8.47
N GLN A 89 -11.50 -19.50 8.90
CA GLN A 89 -12.30 -19.00 10.00
C GLN A 89 -11.49 -19.04 11.30
N ALA A 90 -11.42 -17.91 11.99
CA ALA A 90 -10.67 -17.78 13.23
C ALA A 90 -11.42 -16.82 14.16
N ASN A 91 -11.45 -17.13 15.45
CA ASN A 91 -11.98 -16.24 16.47
C ASN A 91 -10.83 -15.39 17.02
N ILE A 92 -10.75 -14.13 16.57
CA ILE A 92 -9.65 -13.21 16.90
C ILE A 92 -10.27 -11.97 17.53
N GLY A 93 -9.94 -11.71 18.79
CA GLY A 93 -10.23 -10.43 19.43
C GLY A 93 -9.29 -9.35 18.91
N LEU A 94 -9.82 -8.40 18.15
CA LEU A 94 -9.08 -7.23 17.67
C LEU A 94 -9.70 -5.98 18.28
N HIS A 95 -8.87 -5.11 18.85
CA HIS A 95 -9.32 -3.84 19.42
C HIS A 95 -8.55 -2.68 18.79
N GLY A 96 -9.26 -1.60 18.50
CA GLY A 96 -8.64 -0.33 18.16
C GLY A 96 -8.00 0.34 19.38
N ILE A 97 -7.25 1.41 19.14
CA ILE A 97 -6.57 2.19 20.20
C ILE A 97 -7.54 2.77 21.25
N SER A 98 -8.79 3.00 20.88
CA SER A 98 -9.85 3.47 21.77
C SER A 98 -10.52 2.34 22.58
N GLY A 99 -10.06 1.10 22.42
CA GLY A 99 -10.70 -0.08 23.02
C GLY A 99 -11.92 -0.58 22.27
N HIS A 100 -12.30 0.05 21.14
CA HIS A 100 -13.42 -0.42 20.33
C HIS A 100 -13.10 -1.77 19.68
N GLU A 101 -14.01 -2.73 19.82
CA GLU A 101 -13.88 -4.06 19.22
C GLU A 101 -14.04 -3.98 17.70
N CYS A 102 -13.08 -4.54 16.98
CA CYS A 102 -13.15 -4.73 15.54
C CYS A 102 -13.53 -6.18 15.26
N LYS A 103 -14.71 -6.40 14.70
CA LYS A 103 -15.18 -7.74 14.37
C LYS A 103 -14.33 -8.35 13.26
N VAL A 104 -13.61 -9.43 13.60
CA VAL A 104 -12.81 -10.24 12.68
C VAL A 104 -13.64 -11.45 12.22
N ASN A 105 -13.82 -11.59 10.92
CA ASN A 105 -14.54 -12.71 10.30
C ASN A 105 -13.63 -13.92 10.02
N GLY A 106 -12.30 -13.70 10.01
CA GLY A 106 -11.31 -14.75 9.84
C GLY A 106 -9.96 -14.20 9.37
N VAL A 107 -9.09 -15.11 8.95
CA VAL A 107 -7.78 -14.80 8.36
C VAL A 107 -7.81 -15.17 6.89
N VAL A 108 -7.34 -14.27 6.05
CA VAL A 108 -7.22 -14.50 4.61
C VAL A 108 -5.75 -14.51 4.21
N LYS A 109 -5.37 -15.50 3.40
CA LYS A 109 -4.07 -15.54 2.72
C LYS A 109 -4.27 -15.24 1.24
N VAL A 110 -3.44 -14.35 0.70
CA VAL A 110 -3.41 -14.07 -0.74
C VAL A 110 -2.61 -15.19 -1.42
N ALA A 111 -3.27 -15.97 -2.27
CA ALA A 111 -2.69 -17.17 -2.87
C ALA A 111 -1.57 -16.85 -3.86
N LYS A 112 -1.69 -15.71 -4.56
CA LYS A 112 -0.74 -15.23 -5.57
C LYS A 112 -0.11 -13.92 -5.14
N CYS A 113 0.77 -13.98 -4.15
CA CYS A 113 1.61 -12.85 -3.77
C CYS A 113 3.08 -13.31 -3.78
N LYS A 114 3.99 -12.45 -4.25
CA LYS A 114 5.44 -12.74 -4.29
C LYS A 114 5.95 -13.18 -2.91
N ARG A 115 5.43 -12.56 -1.84
CA ARG A 115 5.70 -12.93 -0.46
C ARG A 115 4.39 -13.31 0.23
N ARG A 116 4.43 -14.34 1.08
CA ARG A 116 3.23 -14.83 1.78
C ARG A 116 2.87 -13.87 2.91
N ILE A 117 1.88 -13.01 2.66
CA ILE A 117 1.27 -12.14 3.68
C ILE A 117 -0.15 -12.63 4.01
N SER A 118 -0.57 -12.38 5.25
CA SER A 118 -1.91 -12.69 5.75
C SER A 118 -2.63 -11.41 6.16
N PHE A 119 -3.95 -11.42 6.07
CA PHE A 119 -4.83 -10.32 6.45
C PHE A 119 -5.89 -10.82 7.44
N LEU A 120 -6.26 -9.98 8.40
CA LEU A 120 -7.49 -10.16 9.15
C LEU A 120 -8.64 -9.60 8.33
N LEU A 121 -9.67 -10.42 8.16
CA LEU A 121 -10.88 -10.02 7.45
C LEU A 121 -11.82 -9.30 8.41
N VAL A 122 -12.09 -8.03 8.16
CA VAL A 122 -12.83 -7.16 9.08
C VAL A 122 -14.00 -6.46 8.36
N GLN A 123 -14.97 -5.96 9.11
CA GLN A 123 -16.14 -5.26 8.55
C GLN A 123 -15.90 -3.77 8.26
N VAL A 124 -14.72 -3.24 8.58
CA VAL A 124 -14.36 -1.84 8.27
C VAL A 124 -14.03 -1.68 6.79
N LEU A 125 -14.23 -0.47 6.25
CA LEU A 125 -14.03 -0.18 4.81
C LEU A 125 -12.55 0.00 4.44
N GLU A 126 -11.70 0.35 5.40
CA GLU A 126 -10.30 0.66 5.14
C GLU A 126 -9.44 -0.59 5.09
N VAL A 127 -8.63 -0.69 4.04
CA VAL A 127 -7.57 -1.71 3.92
C VAL A 127 -6.31 -1.16 4.56
N ILE A 128 -5.70 -1.95 5.44
CA ILE A 128 -4.48 -1.56 6.14
C ILE A 128 -3.36 -2.54 5.81
N LEU A 129 -2.22 -1.99 5.38
CA LEU A 129 -0.94 -2.67 5.31
C LEU A 129 -0.13 -2.28 6.54
N GLY A 130 -0.17 -3.18 7.53
CA GLY A 130 0.49 -3.01 8.82
C GLY A 130 1.95 -3.45 8.82
N ARG A 131 2.52 -3.55 10.02
CA ARG A 131 3.88 -4.09 10.21
C ARG A 131 4.14 -5.44 9.54
N PRO A 132 3.21 -6.41 9.47
CA PRO A 132 3.49 -7.66 8.76
C PRO A 132 3.79 -7.46 7.28
N PHE A 133 3.12 -6.53 6.59
CA PHE A 133 3.47 -6.16 5.22
C PHE A 133 4.84 -5.48 5.17
N LEU A 134 5.06 -4.46 6.00
CA LEU A 134 6.32 -3.71 6.02
C LEU A 134 7.52 -4.62 6.26
N PHE A 135 7.44 -5.55 7.21
CA PHE A 135 8.50 -6.52 7.46
C PHE A 135 8.63 -7.56 6.35
N ALA A 136 7.50 -8.05 5.83
CA ALA A 136 7.54 -9.03 4.75
C ALA A 136 8.24 -8.48 3.52
N PHE A 137 8.09 -7.19 3.19
CA PHE A 137 8.66 -6.55 2.01
C PHE A 137 9.87 -5.66 2.29
N TRP A 138 10.35 -5.63 3.54
CA TRP A 138 11.44 -4.75 3.96
C TRP A 138 11.16 -3.31 3.57
N ALA A 139 9.89 -2.92 3.72
CA ALA A 139 9.37 -1.66 3.24
C ALA A 139 9.53 -0.59 4.32
N GLY A 140 10.01 0.58 3.90
CA GLY A 140 10.20 1.75 4.75
C GLY A 140 9.36 2.91 4.26
N LEU A 141 8.55 3.49 5.16
CA LEU A 141 7.86 4.75 4.92
C LEU A 141 8.77 5.90 5.34
N GLN A 142 9.05 6.82 4.43
CA GLN A 142 9.92 7.98 4.67
C GLN A 142 9.30 9.23 4.08
N TYR A 143 9.56 10.39 4.67
CA TYR A 143 9.21 11.67 4.05
C TYR A 143 10.37 12.11 3.15
N ASP A 144 10.10 12.24 1.86
CA ASP A 144 11.04 12.80 0.90
C ASP A 144 10.95 14.33 0.95
N LEU A 145 12.02 14.97 1.44
CA LEU A 145 12.09 16.42 1.56
C LEU A 145 12.13 17.13 0.19
N ALA A 146 12.70 16.50 -0.83
CA ALA A 146 12.83 17.08 -2.16
C ALA A 146 11.47 17.06 -2.88
N GLN A 147 10.73 15.97 -2.76
CA GLN A 147 9.39 15.82 -3.34
C GLN A 147 8.29 16.41 -2.46
N ARG A 148 8.59 16.68 -1.19
CA ARG A 148 7.65 17.10 -0.15
C ARG A 148 6.50 16.11 0.06
N GLU A 149 6.75 14.83 -0.18
CA GLU A 149 5.76 13.76 -0.13
C GLU A 149 6.28 12.56 0.67
N GLU A 150 5.36 11.73 1.15
CA GLU A 150 5.72 10.43 1.72
C GLU A 150 6.04 9.45 0.59
N ILE A 151 7.11 8.70 0.78
CA ILE A 151 7.58 7.66 -0.11
C ILE A 151 7.62 6.31 0.63
N LEU A 152 7.13 5.28 -0.05
CA LEU A 152 7.29 3.90 0.37
C LEU A 152 8.46 3.31 -0.42
N SER A 153 9.55 3.03 0.27
CA SER A 153 10.69 2.28 -0.25
C SER A 153 10.48 0.79 -0.01
N VAL A 154 10.82 -0.05 -0.98
CA VAL A 154 10.79 -1.52 -0.90
C VAL A 154 12.15 -2.03 -1.37
N VAL A 155 12.80 -2.84 -0.54
CA VAL A 155 14.10 -3.42 -0.86
C VAL A 155 13.89 -4.78 -1.52
N ASP A 156 14.27 -4.91 -2.79
CA ASP A 156 14.21 -6.20 -3.48
C ASP A 156 15.31 -7.13 -2.94
N SER A 157 14.97 -8.40 -2.71
CA SER A 157 15.87 -9.44 -2.17
C SER A 157 15.88 -10.65 -3.06
#